data_AF-A0A5B6VX12-F1
#
_entry.id   AF-A0A5B6VX12-F1
#
_cell.length_a   1.000
_cell.length_b   1.000
_cell.length_c   1.000
_cell.angle_alpha   90.00
_cell.angle_beta   90.00
_cell.angle_gamma   90.00
#
_symmetry.space_group_name_H-M   'P 1'
#
loop_
_entity.id
_entity.type
_entity.pdbx_description
1 polymer ?
#
loop_
_entity_poly.entity_id
_entity_poly.type
_entity_poly.pdbx_seq_one_letter_code
_entity_poly.pdbx_strand_id
1 'polypeptide(L)'
;MLQLEGGQTQLVDWNQRKGRKEDIQKALKGMGPIKAPGFDGFPALFFQKYWHIVGKDVETSCLGGRDFESTNRIDIVLIPKSSHPKNLVDFRPISLCTILHKLVAKTIANRLQDFIGNCIDSAQSAFVPGRLISDNVLIAYEILHTLRQKRWGKKGLMAVKLDMSKAYDRVEWNYLEKVMLKMGFAERWVALGMKCVSTASYAVNINGIRGRVFHPTRGLRQGDPLSPYLFLICSEGLSALIRKAVGERIIKGVKANDCLLFAESTKEQAIVLKAILQQYEQCSGQCVNFNKSTIFFSLNTQE
;
A
#
# COMPACT_ATOMS: atom_id res chain seq x y z
N MET A 1 -22.54 1.40 -5.57
CA MET A 1 -23.20 1.74 -4.30
C MET A 1 -22.68 0.74 -3.30
N LEU A 2 -21.73 1.11 -2.43
CA LEU A 2 -21.26 0.21 -1.37
C LEU A 2 -22.31 0.22 -0.26
N GLN A 3 -23.34 -0.63 -0.41
CA GLN A 3 -24.14 -1.09 0.72
C GLN A 3 -23.51 -2.40 1.16
N LEU A 4 -22.84 -2.37 2.30
CA LEU A 4 -22.64 -3.58 3.09
C LEU A 4 -24.04 -3.92 3.61
N GLU A 5 -24.70 -4.90 2.99
CA GLU A 5 -25.92 -5.47 3.52
C GLU A 5 -25.57 -6.17 4.84
N GLY A 6 -26.17 -5.69 5.93
CA GLY A 6 -25.89 -6.16 7.29
C GLY A 6 -25.60 -4.98 8.21
N GLY A 7 -26.65 -4.47 8.86
CA GLY A 7 -26.55 -3.40 9.84
C GLY A 7 -25.66 -3.79 11.02
N GLN A 8 -24.46 -3.22 11.05
CA GLN A 8 -23.69 -2.89 12.24
C GLN A 8 -22.64 -1.82 11.84
N THR A 9 -23.11 -0.57 11.78
CA THR A 9 -22.29 0.61 11.47
C THR A 9 -21.45 1.00 12.68
N GLN A 10 -20.48 0.17 13.07
CA GLN A 10 -19.37 0.49 13.98
C GLN A 10 -18.33 -0.64 13.93
N LEU A 11 -17.61 -0.79 12.82
CA LEU A 11 -16.62 -1.86 12.67
C LEU A 11 -15.37 -1.66 13.55
N VAL A 12 -15.14 -0.49 14.17
CA VAL A 12 -13.97 -0.29 15.04
C VAL A 12 -14.22 0.83 16.08
N ASP A 13 -14.85 0.53 17.23
CA ASP A 13 -14.80 1.45 18.38
C ASP A 13 -13.42 1.37 19.05
N TRP A 14 -12.58 2.36 18.76
CA TRP A 14 -11.19 2.50 19.20
C TRP A 14 -11.03 3.13 20.59
N ASN A 15 -12.12 3.49 21.27
CA ASN A 15 -12.03 4.35 22.46
C ASN A 15 -11.53 3.66 23.73
N GLN A 16 -11.26 2.35 23.72
CA GLN A 16 -10.63 1.74 24.89
C GLN A 16 -9.13 2.11 24.94
N ARG A 17 -8.80 3.02 25.87
CA ARG A 17 -7.43 3.38 26.30
C ARG A 17 -6.59 2.17 26.77
N LYS A 18 -7.21 1.02 27.02
CA LYS A 18 -6.54 -0.24 27.39
C LYS A 18 -5.64 -0.73 26.24
N GLY A 19 -4.40 -1.12 26.57
CA GLY A 19 -3.47 -1.76 25.62
C GLY A 19 -2.52 -0.85 24.83
N ARG A 20 -2.67 0.48 24.84
CA ARG A 20 -1.81 1.36 24.01
C ARG A 20 -0.32 1.31 24.36
N LYS A 21 0.03 1.18 25.64
CA LYS A 21 1.42 1.04 26.08
C LYS A 21 2.01 -0.32 25.69
N GLU A 22 1.22 -1.37 25.90
CA GLU A 22 1.58 -2.73 25.52
C GLU A 22 1.81 -2.84 24.01
N ASP A 23 0.99 -2.18 23.20
CA ASP A 23 1.15 -2.18 21.75
C ASP A 23 2.41 -1.45 21.28
N ILE A 24 2.74 -0.31 21.92
CA ILE A 24 3.99 0.40 21.66
C ILE A 24 5.18 -0.51 21.99
N GLN A 25 5.17 -1.18 23.15
CA GLN A 25 6.24 -2.10 23.53
C GLN A 25 6.31 -3.33 22.61
N LYS A 26 5.16 -3.90 22.21
CA LYS A 26 5.07 -4.99 21.24
C LYS A 26 5.63 -4.56 19.88
N ALA A 27 5.28 -3.35 19.43
CA ALA A 27 5.81 -2.76 18.20
C ALA A 27 7.34 -2.62 18.26
N LEU A 28 7.88 -2.10 19.36
CA LEU A 28 9.32 -1.95 19.57
C LEU A 28 10.06 -3.28 19.56
N LYS A 29 9.56 -4.28 20.30
CA LYS A 29 10.14 -5.63 20.34
C LYS A 29 10.15 -6.30 18.97
N GLY A 30 9.14 -6.03 18.14
CA GLY A 30 9.08 -6.52 16.76
C GLY A 30 9.98 -5.78 15.77
N MET A 31 10.73 -4.75 16.17
CA MET A 31 11.65 -4.05 15.27
C MET A 31 13.01 -4.72 15.20
N GLY A 32 13.60 -4.78 14.00
CA GLY A 32 14.97 -5.24 13.83
C GLY A 32 15.94 -4.27 14.54
N PRO A 33 16.79 -4.75 15.46
CA PRO A 33 17.56 -3.90 16.38
C PRO A 33 18.54 -2.95 15.68
N ILE A 34 19.18 -3.43 14.60
CA ILE A 34 20.28 -2.76 13.90
C ILE A 34 19.88 -2.17 12.54
N LYS A 35 18.58 -1.99 12.30
CA LYS A 35 18.11 -1.34 11.07
C LYS A 35 18.54 0.13 11.06
N ALA A 36 18.78 0.67 9.86
CA ALA A 36 19.24 2.05 9.68
C ALA A 36 18.33 3.06 10.42
N PRO A 37 18.92 3.96 11.24
CA PRO A 37 18.18 4.97 11.98
C PRO A 37 17.74 6.12 11.07
N GLY A 38 16.97 7.05 11.63
CA GLY A 38 16.65 8.32 10.97
C GLY A 38 17.77 9.33 11.13
N PHE A 39 17.45 10.60 10.88
CA PHE A 39 18.38 11.74 11.01
C PHE A 39 18.95 11.90 12.44
N ASP A 40 18.27 11.33 13.45
CA ASP A 40 18.63 11.38 14.87
C ASP A 40 19.69 10.33 15.26
N GLY A 41 20.01 9.39 14.37
CA GLY A 41 21.06 8.40 14.56
C GLY A 41 20.74 7.28 15.57
N PHE A 42 19.57 7.29 16.22
CA PHE A 42 19.23 6.29 17.23
C PHE A 42 18.62 5.02 16.59
N PRO A 43 19.26 3.84 16.70
CA PRO A 43 18.70 2.59 16.22
C PRO A 43 17.62 2.04 17.17
N ALA A 44 16.82 1.08 16.70
CA ALA A 44 15.80 0.43 17.53
C ALA A 44 16.40 -0.21 18.79
N LEU A 45 17.64 -0.74 18.69
CA LEU A 45 18.38 -1.32 19.81
C LEU A 45 18.53 -0.37 21.00
N PHE A 46 18.72 0.93 20.76
CA PHE A 46 18.83 1.91 21.83
C PHE A 46 17.55 1.94 22.68
N PHE A 47 16.40 2.07 22.03
CA PHE A 47 15.10 2.08 22.69
C PHE A 47 14.77 0.74 23.34
N GLN A 48 15.15 -0.38 22.73
CA GLN A 48 14.94 -1.73 23.28
C GLN A 48 15.76 -1.94 24.57
N LYS A 49 17.03 -1.50 24.60
CA LYS A 49 17.93 -1.69 25.74
C LYS A 49 17.64 -0.71 26.88
N TYR A 50 17.38 0.55 26.55
CA TYR A 50 17.22 1.63 27.53
C TYR A 50 15.75 2.01 27.76
N TRP A 51 14.80 1.12 27.48
CA TRP A 51 13.36 1.36 27.67
C TRP A 51 13.00 1.79 29.10
N HIS A 52 13.69 1.25 30.11
CA HIS A 52 13.49 1.62 31.50
C HIS A 52 13.83 3.10 31.79
N ILE A 53 14.65 3.73 30.93
CA ILE A 53 15.02 5.14 31.02
C ILE A 53 14.07 5.98 30.15
N VAL A 54 13.99 5.68 28.85
CA VAL A 54 13.31 6.56 27.88
C VAL A 54 11.84 6.21 27.64
N GLY A 55 11.36 5.06 28.11
CA GLY A 55 10.07 4.50 27.75
C GLY A 55 8.88 5.39 28.13
N LYS A 56 8.94 6.06 29.29
CA LYS A 56 7.89 6.97 29.73
C LYS A 56 7.75 8.19 28.82
N ASP A 57 8.88 8.75 28.37
CA ASP A 57 8.90 9.90 27.46
C ASP A 57 8.45 9.50 26.06
N VAL A 58 8.90 8.33 25.59
CA VAL A 58 8.46 7.77 24.30
C VAL A 58 6.95 7.53 24.30
N GLU A 59 6.41 6.92 25.35
CA GLU A 59 4.96 6.72 25.50
C GLU A 59 4.24 8.07 25.50
N THR A 60 4.72 9.04 26.26
CA THR A 60 4.08 10.37 26.35
C THR A 60 4.12 11.10 25.01
N SER A 61 5.23 11.04 24.28
CA SER A 61 5.39 11.66 22.96
C SER A 61 4.50 10.99 21.90
N CYS A 62 4.50 9.65 21.85
CA CYS A 62 3.67 8.89 20.92
C CYS A 62 2.16 9.04 21.21
N LEU A 63 1.76 9.15 22.48
CA LEU A 63 0.36 9.20 22.90
C LEU A 63 -0.21 10.62 23.01
N GLY A 64 0.65 11.60 23.26
CA GLY A 64 0.28 12.99 23.54
C GLY A 64 0.04 13.84 22.29
N GLY A 65 0.46 13.37 21.10
CA GLY A 65 0.17 13.98 19.80
C GLY A 65 0.75 15.38 19.53
N ARG A 66 1.28 16.05 20.56
CA ARG A 66 1.81 17.42 20.51
C ARG A 66 3.17 17.55 19.82
N ASP A 67 3.93 16.46 19.71
CA ASP A 67 5.29 16.49 19.17
C ASP A 67 5.52 15.47 18.04
N PHE A 68 4.44 14.88 17.51
CA PHE A 68 4.56 13.87 16.46
C PHE A 68 5.15 14.43 15.15
N GLU A 69 4.79 15.66 14.81
CA GLU A 69 5.21 16.31 13.55
C GLU A 69 6.71 16.60 13.53
N SER A 70 7.30 16.94 14.68
CA SER A 70 8.75 17.17 14.79
C SER A 70 9.56 15.88 14.58
N THR A 71 8.97 14.72 14.89
CA THR A 71 9.57 13.40 14.65
C THR A 71 9.39 12.87 13.24
N ASN A 72 8.43 13.41 12.47
CA ASN A 72 8.08 12.99 11.10
C ASN A 72 8.99 13.68 10.05
N ARG A 73 10.29 13.67 10.32
CA ARG A 73 11.34 14.20 9.44
C ARG A 73 12.11 13.05 8.84
N ILE A 74 12.27 13.06 7.54
CA ILE A 74 12.77 11.94 6.77
C ILE A 74 13.93 12.38 5.92
N ASP A 75 15.00 11.60 5.97
CA ASP A 75 16.11 11.74 5.05
C ASP A 75 15.98 10.68 3.94
N ILE A 76 15.91 11.14 2.69
CA ILE A 76 15.90 10.28 1.52
C ILE A 76 17.34 9.96 1.16
N VAL A 77 17.70 8.69 1.21
CA VAL A 77 18.99 8.17 0.75
C VAL A 77 18.80 7.43 -0.56
N LEU A 78 19.70 7.64 -1.52
CA LEU A 78 19.67 7.00 -2.82
C LEU A 78 20.53 5.73 -2.80
N ILE A 79 19.91 4.57 -2.98
CA ILE A 79 20.61 3.29 -3.12
C ILE A 79 20.73 2.95 -4.60
N PRO A 80 21.93 2.73 -5.15
CA PRO A 80 22.10 2.36 -6.55
C PRO A 80 21.48 0.99 -6.85
N LYS A 81 20.78 0.85 -7.98
CA LYS A 81 20.18 -0.42 -8.46
C LYS A 81 21.18 -1.26 -9.26
N SER A 82 22.23 -0.65 -9.79
CA SER A 82 23.28 -1.26 -10.59
C SER A 82 24.65 -0.71 -10.19
N SER A 83 25.73 -1.34 -10.63
CA SER A 83 27.10 -0.96 -10.25
C SER A 83 27.55 0.39 -10.81
N HIS A 84 26.97 0.84 -11.93
CA HIS A 84 27.34 2.09 -12.61
C HIS A 84 26.09 2.92 -12.93
N PRO A 85 25.42 3.49 -11.91
CA PRO A 85 24.22 4.28 -12.11
C PRO A 85 24.59 5.60 -12.82
N LYS A 86 23.87 5.94 -13.91
CA LYS A 86 24.11 7.18 -14.68
C LYS A 86 22.97 8.17 -14.51
N ASN A 87 21.76 7.67 -14.28
CA ASN A 87 20.54 8.47 -14.20
C ASN A 87 19.86 8.30 -12.83
N LEU A 88 19.04 9.27 -12.42
CA LEU A 88 18.27 9.19 -11.16
C LEU A 88 17.35 7.95 -11.10
N VAL A 89 16.87 7.48 -12.25
CA VAL A 89 16.05 6.27 -12.36
C VAL A 89 16.80 4.99 -11.98
N ASP A 90 18.14 5.02 -12.01
CA ASP A 90 19.02 3.91 -11.61
C ASP A 90 19.19 3.84 -10.09
N PHE A 91 18.63 4.79 -9.34
CA PHE A 91 18.61 4.77 -7.89
C PHE A 91 17.24 4.39 -7.35
N ARG A 92 17.24 3.73 -6.19
CA ARG A 92 16.06 3.51 -5.36
C ARG A 92 16.12 4.49 -4.18
N PRO A 93 15.16 5.41 -4.05
CA PRO A 93 15.07 6.24 -2.86
C PRO A 93 14.61 5.38 -1.68
N ILE A 94 15.30 5.49 -0.55
CA ILE A 94 14.90 4.91 0.73
C ILE A 94 14.64 6.04 1.71
N SER A 95 13.47 6.00 2.34
CA SER A 95 13.07 6.98 3.37
C SER A 95 13.55 6.54 4.74
N LEU A 96 14.59 7.19 5.27
CA LEU A 96 15.07 6.96 6.63
C LEU A 96 14.22 7.75 7.63
N CYS A 97 13.30 7.04 8.28
CA CYS A 97 12.46 7.58 9.34
C CYS A 97 13.07 7.34 10.73
N THR A 98 12.82 8.26 11.66
CA THR A 98 13.16 8.09 13.09
C THR A 98 12.48 6.85 13.67
N ILE A 99 13.08 6.29 14.72
CA ILE A 99 12.48 5.14 15.40
C ILE A 99 11.18 5.53 16.10
N LEU A 100 11.07 6.75 16.64
CA LEU A 100 9.85 7.27 17.25
C LEU A 100 8.68 7.27 16.27
N HIS A 101 8.89 7.81 15.06
CA HIS A 101 7.87 7.77 14.01
C HIS A 101 7.53 6.32 13.61
N LYS A 102 8.55 5.48 13.38
CA LYS A 102 8.36 4.06 13.05
C LYS A 102 7.58 3.33 14.14
N LEU A 103 7.71 3.72 15.40
CA LEU A 103 7.02 3.11 16.53
C LEU A 103 5.52 3.40 16.48
N VAL A 104 5.15 4.66 16.24
CA VAL A 104 3.75 5.05 16.04
C VAL A 104 3.18 4.35 14.81
N ALA A 105 3.86 4.45 13.66
CA ALA A 105 3.41 3.84 12.40
C ALA A 105 3.26 2.31 12.54
N LYS A 106 4.21 1.64 13.20
CA LYS A 106 4.14 0.20 13.45
C LYS A 106 3.05 -0.19 14.44
N THR A 107 2.79 0.63 15.46
CA THR A 107 1.68 0.41 16.41
C THR A 107 0.34 0.45 15.68
N ILE A 108 0.15 1.44 14.79
CA ILE A 108 -1.03 1.57 13.93
C ILE A 108 -1.11 0.36 12.98
N ALA A 109 -0.01 0.03 12.30
CA ALA A 109 0.04 -1.08 11.35
C ALA A 109 -0.27 -2.44 11.99
N ASN A 110 0.31 -2.73 13.17
CA ASN A 110 0.06 -3.97 13.90
C ASN A 110 -1.42 -4.15 14.25
N ARG A 111 -2.10 -3.06 14.65
CA ARG A 111 -3.54 -3.11 14.91
C ARG A 111 -4.34 -3.25 13.61
N LEU A 112 -3.92 -2.59 12.54
CA LEU A 112 -4.55 -2.69 11.22
C LEU A 112 -4.48 -4.12 10.66
N GLN A 113 -3.37 -4.83 10.92
CA GLN A 113 -3.18 -6.22 10.51
C GLN A 113 -4.29 -7.16 11.01
N ASP A 114 -4.84 -6.91 12.21
CA ASP A 114 -5.83 -7.79 12.83
C ASP A 114 -7.16 -7.84 12.06
N PHE A 115 -7.46 -6.82 11.25
CA PHE A 115 -8.74 -6.72 10.53
C PHE A 115 -8.62 -6.39 9.04
N ILE A 116 -7.42 -6.05 8.53
CA ILE A 116 -7.22 -5.73 7.12
C ILE A 116 -7.71 -6.84 6.19
N GLY A 117 -7.59 -8.11 6.59
CA GLY A 117 -8.07 -9.26 5.83
C GLY A 117 -9.59 -9.29 5.62
N ASN A 118 -10.36 -8.66 6.50
CA ASN A 118 -11.82 -8.54 6.37
C ASN A 118 -12.22 -7.33 5.51
N CYS A 119 -11.32 -6.36 5.38
CA CYS A 119 -11.56 -5.11 4.65
C CYS A 119 -11.20 -5.21 3.17
N ILE A 120 -10.27 -6.11 2.82
CA ILE A 120 -9.63 -6.18 1.51
C ILE A 120 -10.07 -7.45 0.78
N ASP A 121 -10.25 -7.33 -0.53
CA ASP A 121 -10.65 -8.44 -1.40
C ASP A 121 -9.80 -9.70 -1.14
N SER A 122 -10.45 -10.86 -1.07
CA SER A 122 -9.79 -12.16 -0.91
C SER A 122 -8.71 -12.45 -1.95
N ALA A 123 -8.85 -11.86 -3.14
CA ALA A 123 -7.91 -11.99 -4.23
C ALA A 123 -6.65 -11.11 -4.05
N GLN A 124 -6.59 -10.21 -3.08
CA GLN A 124 -5.35 -9.49 -2.75
C GLN A 124 -4.59 -10.25 -1.65
N SER A 125 -3.40 -10.76 -1.95
CA SER A 125 -2.68 -11.62 -0.99
C SER A 125 -1.45 -10.94 -0.39
N ALA A 126 -0.88 -9.93 -1.06
CA ALA A 126 0.31 -9.26 -0.58
C ALA A 126 0.06 -8.52 0.74
N PHE A 127 0.98 -8.66 1.71
CA PHE A 127 0.98 -7.95 3.00
C PHE A 127 -0.22 -8.21 3.94
N VAL A 128 -1.12 -9.14 3.60
CA VAL A 128 -2.23 -9.57 4.46
C VAL A 128 -1.80 -10.79 5.30
N PRO A 129 -1.87 -10.74 6.63
CA PRO A 129 -1.56 -11.89 7.47
C PRO A 129 -2.38 -13.13 7.10
N GLY A 130 -1.72 -14.29 7.02
CA GLY A 130 -2.37 -15.57 6.69
C GLY A 130 -2.60 -15.83 5.20
N ARG A 131 -2.34 -14.86 4.31
CA ARG A 131 -2.36 -15.07 2.84
C ARG A 131 -0.94 -15.27 2.32
N LEU A 132 -0.71 -16.31 1.52
CA LEU A 132 0.63 -16.62 1.02
C LEU A 132 0.82 -16.05 -0.39
N ILE A 133 2.01 -15.50 -0.65
CA ILE A 133 2.38 -15.02 -2.00
C ILE A 133 2.37 -16.18 -3.02
N SER A 134 2.62 -17.41 -2.56
CA SER A 134 2.51 -18.62 -3.38
C SER A 134 1.13 -18.83 -3.97
N ASP A 135 0.07 -18.36 -3.31
CA ASP A 135 -1.30 -18.51 -3.78
C ASP A 135 -1.53 -17.67 -5.04
N ASN A 136 -0.98 -16.45 -5.07
CA ASN A 136 -0.99 -15.60 -6.26
C ASN A 136 -0.20 -16.21 -7.41
N VAL A 137 0.92 -16.87 -7.11
CA VAL A 137 1.72 -17.58 -8.11
C VAL A 137 0.88 -18.72 -8.71
N LEU A 138 0.21 -19.50 -7.87
CA LEU A 138 -0.65 -20.61 -8.33
C LEU A 138 -1.80 -20.10 -9.21
N ILE A 139 -2.49 -19.03 -8.81
CA ILE A 139 -3.56 -18.41 -9.61
C ILE A 139 -3.02 -17.92 -10.96
N ALA A 140 -1.84 -17.28 -10.98
CA ALA A 140 -1.22 -16.84 -12.22
C ALA A 140 -0.88 -18.03 -13.14
N TYR A 141 -0.38 -19.14 -12.59
CA TYR A 141 -0.16 -20.38 -13.33
C TYR A 141 -1.47 -20.96 -13.89
N GLU A 142 -2.55 -20.99 -13.11
CA GLU A 142 -3.86 -21.48 -13.55
C GLU A 142 -4.41 -20.63 -14.71
N ILE A 143 -4.29 -19.31 -14.62
CA ILE A 143 -4.69 -18.37 -15.69
C ILE A 143 -3.89 -18.64 -16.97
N LEU A 144 -2.56 -18.70 -16.87
CA LEU A 144 -1.70 -18.96 -18.02
C LEU A 144 -1.95 -20.34 -18.62
N HIS A 145 -2.20 -21.35 -17.78
CA HIS A 145 -2.56 -22.69 -18.23
C HIS A 145 -3.90 -22.66 -18.99
N THR A 146 -4.90 -21.98 -18.45
CA THR A 146 -6.23 -21.81 -19.09
C THR A 146 -6.10 -21.15 -20.46
N LEU A 147 -5.29 -20.10 -20.59
CA LEU A 147 -5.03 -19.45 -21.88
C LEU A 147 -4.41 -20.42 -22.90
N ARG A 148 -3.46 -21.25 -22.47
CA ARG A 148 -2.78 -22.24 -23.33
C ARG A 148 -3.70 -23.41 -23.74
N GLN A 149 -4.64 -23.80 -22.89
CA GLN A 149 -5.59 -24.88 -23.20
C GLN A 149 -6.75 -24.41 -24.08
N LYS A 150 -7.06 -23.10 -24.09
CA LYS A 150 -8.12 -22.53 -24.92
C LYS A 150 -7.67 -22.45 -26.39
N ARG A 151 -7.86 -23.56 -27.12
CA ARG A 151 -7.48 -23.73 -28.54
C ARG A 151 -8.63 -23.62 -29.54
N TRP A 152 -9.87 -23.81 -29.08
CA TRP A 152 -11.06 -23.82 -29.95
C TRP A 152 -12.19 -22.94 -29.42
N GLY A 153 -13.08 -22.54 -30.33
CA GLY A 153 -14.24 -21.70 -30.06
C GLY A 153 -14.05 -20.26 -30.51
N LYS A 154 -15.17 -19.54 -30.71
CA LYS A 154 -15.20 -18.17 -31.25
C LYS A 154 -14.74 -17.08 -30.28
N LYS A 155 -14.65 -17.40 -28.98
CA LYS A 155 -14.28 -16.45 -27.92
C LYS A 155 -12.89 -16.74 -27.40
N GLY A 156 -11.97 -15.80 -27.63
CA GLY A 156 -10.66 -15.79 -27.00
C GLY A 156 -10.72 -15.18 -25.60
N LEU A 157 -9.62 -15.33 -24.87
CA LEU A 157 -9.39 -14.88 -23.50
C LEU A 157 -8.09 -14.08 -23.46
N MET A 158 -8.04 -13.09 -22.59
CA MET A 158 -6.84 -12.30 -22.32
C MET A 158 -6.55 -12.23 -20.82
N ALA A 159 -5.26 -12.23 -20.47
CA ALA A 159 -4.78 -11.87 -19.15
C ALA A 159 -3.92 -10.61 -19.26
N VAL A 160 -4.25 -9.59 -18.48
CA VAL A 160 -3.55 -8.29 -18.44
C VAL A 160 -2.80 -8.20 -17.13
N LYS A 161 -1.47 -8.20 -17.19
CA LYS A 161 -0.60 -7.91 -16.06
C LYS A 161 -0.27 -6.43 -16.07
N LEU A 162 -0.77 -5.71 -15.07
CA LEU A 162 -0.54 -4.28 -14.88
C LEU A 162 0.78 -4.03 -14.12
N ASP A 163 1.48 -2.98 -14.51
CA ASP A 163 2.60 -2.40 -13.77
C ASP A 163 2.25 -0.95 -13.41
N MET A 164 2.30 -0.59 -12.13
CA MET A 164 2.00 0.77 -11.67
C MET A 164 3.28 1.62 -11.61
N SER A 165 3.31 2.72 -12.37
CA SER A 165 4.41 3.68 -12.38
C SER A 165 4.51 4.41 -11.04
N LYS A 166 5.65 4.30 -10.36
CA LYS A 166 5.90 4.98 -9.06
C LYS A 166 4.74 4.77 -8.07
N ALA A 167 4.35 3.50 -7.89
CA ALA A 167 3.12 3.11 -7.21
C ALA A 167 2.90 3.77 -5.84
N TYR A 168 3.95 3.89 -5.03
CA TYR A 168 3.87 4.55 -3.72
C TYR A 168 3.84 6.07 -3.84
N ASP A 169 4.68 6.67 -4.69
CA ASP A 169 4.86 8.13 -4.78
C ASP A 169 3.64 8.88 -5.33
N ARG A 170 2.75 8.18 -6.03
CA ARG A 170 1.62 8.76 -6.76
C ARG A 170 0.28 8.72 -6.02
N VAL A 171 0.21 8.08 -4.86
CA VAL A 171 -1.05 7.93 -4.11
C VAL A 171 -1.59 9.29 -3.66
N GLU A 172 -2.78 9.68 -4.11
CA GLU A 172 -3.45 10.90 -3.69
C GLU A 172 -4.06 10.74 -2.30
N TRP A 173 -3.70 11.64 -1.39
CA TRP A 173 -4.10 11.55 0.02
C TRP A 173 -5.60 11.75 0.24
N ASN A 174 -6.20 12.71 -0.46
CA ASN A 174 -7.64 12.97 -0.38
C ASN A 174 -8.46 11.75 -0.82
N TYR A 175 -7.97 11.03 -1.84
CA TYR A 175 -8.57 9.77 -2.26
C TYR A 175 -8.45 8.69 -1.19
N LEU A 176 -7.23 8.48 -0.66
CA LEU A 176 -6.97 7.48 0.37
C LEU A 176 -7.85 7.70 1.62
N GLU A 177 -7.93 8.94 2.10
CA GLU A 177 -8.78 9.33 3.22
C GLU A 177 -10.25 9.00 2.97
N LYS A 178 -10.78 9.38 1.81
CA LYS A 178 -12.17 9.08 1.42
C LYS A 178 -12.44 7.58 1.30
N VAL A 179 -11.50 6.80 0.78
CA VAL A 179 -11.64 5.34 0.69
C VAL A 179 -11.68 4.73 2.08
N MET A 180 -10.77 5.11 2.98
CA MET A 180 -10.79 4.63 4.38
C MET A 180 -12.12 4.95 5.07
N LEU A 181 -12.60 6.20 4.97
CA LEU A 181 -13.90 6.58 5.54
C LEU A 181 -15.04 5.77 4.94
N LYS A 182 -15.03 5.55 3.61
CA LYS A 182 -16.07 4.79 2.93
C LYS A 182 -16.09 3.31 3.28
N MET A 183 -14.92 2.75 3.62
CA MET A 183 -14.78 1.39 4.13
C MET A 183 -15.24 1.24 5.58
N GLY A 184 -15.63 2.33 6.25
CA GLY A 184 -16.17 2.31 7.61
C GLY A 184 -15.12 2.45 8.72
N PHE A 185 -13.91 2.88 8.39
CA PHE A 185 -12.91 3.22 9.41
C PHE A 185 -13.37 4.44 10.21
N ALA A 186 -13.18 4.40 11.53
CA ALA A 186 -13.53 5.54 12.38
C ALA A 186 -12.69 6.78 12.02
N GLU A 187 -13.30 7.96 12.00
CA GLU A 187 -12.64 9.21 11.58
C GLU A 187 -11.32 9.47 12.32
N ARG A 188 -11.28 9.19 13.62
CA ARG A 188 -10.08 9.34 14.44
C ARG A 188 -8.91 8.47 13.96
N TRP A 189 -9.20 7.25 13.49
CA TRP A 189 -8.19 6.36 12.92
C TRP A 189 -7.68 6.88 11.60
N VAL A 190 -8.60 7.32 10.74
CA VAL A 190 -8.26 7.92 9.45
C VAL A 190 -7.38 9.14 9.68
N ALA A 191 -7.77 10.05 10.57
CA ALA A 191 -6.99 11.22 10.94
C ALA A 191 -5.59 10.87 11.47
N LEU A 192 -5.45 9.80 12.27
CA LEU A 192 -4.15 9.35 12.78
C LEU A 192 -3.26 8.81 11.66
N GLY A 193 -3.80 7.96 10.78
CA GLY A 193 -3.08 7.43 9.61
C GLY A 193 -2.69 8.53 8.64
N MET A 194 -3.62 9.44 8.33
CA MET A 194 -3.38 10.59 7.49
C MET A 194 -2.36 11.54 8.11
N LYS A 195 -2.41 11.81 9.43
CA LYS A 195 -1.38 12.60 10.12
C LYS A 195 0.01 11.98 9.94
N CYS A 196 0.14 10.66 10.01
CA CYS A 196 1.42 9.98 9.76
C CYS A 196 1.95 10.29 8.35
N VAL A 197 1.09 10.33 7.34
CA VAL A 197 1.50 10.51 5.94
C VAL A 197 1.67 11.99 5.58
N SER A 198 0.71 12.85 5.95
CA SER A 198 0.59 14.22 5.43
C SER A 198 1.51 15.24 6.10
N THR A 199 1.93 14.99 7.34
CA THR A 199 2.80 15.91 8.10
C THR A 199 4.29 15.68 7.88
N ALA A 200 4.63 14.79 6.95
CA ALA A 200 6.01 14.42 6.67
C ALA A 200 6.80 15.57 6.07
N SER A 201 8.05 15.72 6.49
CA SER A 201 9.02 16.57 5.80
C SER A 201 10.19 15.73 5.30
N TYR A 202 10.64 15.99 4.08
CA TYR A 202 11.74 15.27 3.46
C TYR A 202 12.94 16.17 3.22
N ALA A 203 14.14 15.61 3.30
CA ALA A 203 15.34 16.18 2.73
C ALA A 203 16.09 15.07 1.98
N VAL A 204 16.67 15.38 0.82
CA VAL A 204 17.54 14.41 0.12
C VAL A 204 18.93 14.48 0.74
N ASN A 205 19.45 13.34 1.18
CA ASN A 205 20.81 13.23 1.70
C ASN A 205 21.72 12.67 0.59
N ILE A 206 22.68 13.47 0.15
CA ILE A 206 23.66 13.12 -0.88
C ILE A 206 25.04 13.15 -0.24
N ASN A 207 25.72 12.01 -0.18
CA ASN A 207 27.07 11.87 0.38
C ASN A 207 27.21 12.44 1.81
N GLY A 208 26.19 12.26 2.65
CA GLY A 208 26.17 12.77 4.03
C GLY A 208 25.72 14.23 4.15
N ILE A 209 25.56 14.93 3.03
CA ILE A 209 25.11 16.33 3.01
C ILE A 209 23.59 16.34 2.87
N ARG A 210 22.92 16.84 3.91
CA ARG A 210 21.47 17.01 3.93
C ARG A 210 21.07 18.22 3.09
N GLY A 211 20.24 17.98 2.08
CA GLY A 211 19.70 19.01 1.19
C GLY A 211 18.58 19.85 1.81
N ARG A 212 17.90 20.61 0.96
CA ARG A 212 16.77 21.46 1.35
C ARG A 212 15.58 20.61 1.80
N VAL A 213 14.87 21.10 2.82
CA VAL A 213 13.62 20.49 3.28
C VAL A 213 12.50 20.82 2.30
N PHE A 214 11.71 19.82 1.95
CA PHE A 214 10.50 19.96 1.16
C PHE A 214 9.36 19.13 1.75
N HIS A 215 8.12 19.53 1.42
CA HIS A 215 6.92 18.89 1.93
C HIS A 215 6.21 18.18 0.77
N PRO A 216 5.89 16.89 0.93
CA PRO A 216 5.11 16.16 -0.06
C PRO A 216 3.66 16.67 -0.06
N THR A 217 2.99 16.54 -1.20
CA THR A 217 1.53 16.76 -1.30
C THR A 217 0.76 15.46 -1.56
N ARG A 218 1.49 14.37 -1.83
CA ARG A 218 0.97 13.04 -2.15
C ARG A 218 2.03 11.97 -1.92
N GLY A 219 1.61 10.72 -2.02
CA GLY A 219 2.46 9.54 -1.98
C GLY A 219 2.60 8.92 -0.60
N LEU A 220 3.14 7.70 -0.58
CA LEU A 220 3.39 6.89 0.60
C LEU A 220 4.90 6.60 0.72
N ARG A 221 5.38 6.43 1.95
CA ARG A 221 6.81 6.21 2.22
C ARG A 221 7.23 4.77 1.99
N GLN A 222 8.22 4.55 1.13
CA GLN A 222 8.87 3.26 1.05
C GLN A 222 9.75 3.00 2.29
N GLY A 223 9.47 1.91 3.00
CA GLY A 223 10.18 1.53 4.23
C GLY A 223 9.48 1.94 5.54
N ASP A 224 8.36 2.65 5.44
CA ASP A 224 7.47 2.93 6.57
C ASP A 224 6.56 1.71 6.86
N PRO A 225 6.39 1.29 8.12
CA PRO A 225 5.58 0.12 8.48
C PRO A 225 4.10 0.21 8.10
N LEU A 226 3.53 1.42 8.02
CA LEU A 226 2.11 1.65 7.75
C LEU A 226 1.82 1.73 6.25
N SER A 227 2.77 2.23 5.45
CA SER A 227 2.59 2.45 4.01
C SER A 227 2.10 1.23 3.22
N PRO A 228 2.56 -0.02 3.45
CA PRO A 228 2.06 -1.17 2.70
C PRO A 228 0.56 -1.39 2.87
N TYR A 229 0.03 -1.18 4.08
CA TYR A 229 -1.40 -1.35 4.36
C TYR A 229 -2.24 -0.23 3.76
N LEU A 230 -1.75 1.01 3.82
CA LEU A 230 -2.40 2.14 3.15
C LEU A 230 -2.40 1.97 1.64
N PHE A 231 -1.35 1.34 1.08
CA PHE A 231 -1.29 1.00 -0.33
C PHE A 231 -2.35 -0.04 -0.71
N LEU A 232 -2.54 -1.09 0.08
CA LEU A 232 -3.64 -2.06 -0.13
C LEU A 232 -5.01 -1.38 -0.13
N ILE A 233 -5.27 -0.52 0.86
CA ILE A 233 -6.52 0.25 0.94
C ILE A 233 -6.71 1.13 -0.31
N CYS A 234 -5.66 1.78 -0.80
CA CYS A 234 -5.70 2.55 -2.05
C CYS A 234 -6.04 1.66 -3.26
N SER A 235 -5.45 0.47 -3.34
CA SER A 235 -5.68 -0.48 -4.43
C SER A 235 -7.05 -1.16 -4.37
N GLU A 236 -7.68 -1.26 -3.19
CA GLU A 236 -9.03 -1.80 -3.02
C GLU A 236 -10.07 -1.03 -3.86
N GLY A 237 -9.85 0.27 -4.12
CA GLY A 237 -10.73 1.03 -5.00
C GLY A 237 -10.73 0.53 -6.45
N LEU A 238 -9.61 0.02 -6.97
CA LEU A 238 -9.57 -0.62 -8.29
C LEU A 238 -10.35 -1.94 -8.27
N SER A 239 -10.14 -2.76 -7.23
CA SER A 239 -10.90 -4.01 -7.02
C SER A 239 -12.40 -3.74 -6.98
N ALA A 240 -12.83 -2.70 -6.26
CA ALA A 240 -14.24 -2.29 -6.16
C ALA A 240 -14.84 -1.85 -7.50
N LEU A 241 -14.09 -1.09 -8.33
CA LEU A 241 -14.53 -0.71 -9.67
C LEU A 241 -14.70 -1.94 -10.58
N ILE A 242 -13.75 -2.87 -10.51
CA ILE A 242 -13.82 -4.13 -11.29
C ILE A 242 -15.02 -4.97 -10.84
N ARG A 243 -15.21 -5.18 -9.52
CA ARG A 243 -16.36 -5.94 -9.00
C ARG A 243 -17.69 -5.31 -9.42
N LYS A 244 -17.79 -3.98 -9.40
CA LYS A 244 -18.97 -3.26 -9.90
C LYS A 244 -19.21 -3.58 -11.38
N ALA A 245 -18.20 -3.47 -12.23
CA ALA A 245 -18.34 -3.75 -13.66
C ALA A 245 -18.68 -5.22 -13.96
N VAL A 246 -18.17 -6.17 -13.16
CA VAL A 246 -18.53 -7.59 -13.25
C VAL A 246 -19.98 -7.82 -12.82
N GLY A 247 -20.42 -7.21 -11.72
CA GLY A 247 -21.80 -7.30 -11.23
C GLY A 247 -22.82 -6.72 -12.22
N GLU A 248 -22.45 -5.63 -12.89
CA GLU A 248 -23.24 -5.00 -13.97
C GLU A 248 -23.11 -5.75 -15.32
N ARG A 249 -22.37 -6.87 -15.37
CA ARG A 249 -22.10 -7.69 -16.56
C ARG A 249 -21.46 -6.92 -17.72
N ILE A 250 -20.82 -5.79 -17.43
CA ILE A 250 -20.10 -4.97 -18.40
C ILE A 250 -18.79 -5.68 -18.79
N ILE A 251 -18.11 -6.28 -17.80
CA ILE A 251 -16.95 -7.14 -18.05
C ILE A 251 -17.30 -8.60 -17.75
N LYS A 252 -16.93 -9.50 -18.65
CA LYS A 252 -17.17 -10.95 -18.54
C LYS A 252 -15.88 -11.68 -18.18
N GLY A 253 -15.98 -12.56 -17.18
CA GLY A 253 -14.93 -13.53 -16.85
C GLY A 253 -13.74 -12.97 -16.05
N VAL A 254 -13.90 -11.87 -15.30
CA VAL A 254 -12.78 -11.31 -14.54
C VAL A 254 -12.57 -11.98 -13.20
N LYS A 255 -11.40 -12.60 -13.07
CA LYS A 255 -10.67 -12.70 -11.81
C LYS A 255 -9.62 -11.59 -11.81
N ALA A 256 -9.62 -10.77 -10.76
CA ALA A 256 -8.63 -9.72 -10.55
C ALA A 256 -7.85 -10.04 -9.28
N ASN A 257 -6.51 -10.10 -9.36
CA ASN A 257 -5.64 -10.34 -8.21
C ASN A 257 -4.42 -9.43 -8.31
N ASP A 258 -4.22 -8.55 -7.33
CA ASP A 258 -3.07 -7.67 -7.05
C ASP A 258 -2.52 -6.78 -8.19
N CYS A 259 -2.78 -7.08 -9.46
CA CYS A 259 -2.51 -6.36 -10.72
C CYS A 259 -2.75 -7.24 -11.97
N LEU A 260 -3.16 -8.52 -11.82
CA LEU A 260 -3.47 -9.44 -12.91
C LEU A 260 -4.98 -9.49 -13.14
N LEU A 261 -5.42 -9.17 -14.36
CA LEU A 261 -6.82 -9.13 -14.76
C LEU A 261 -7.07 -10.16 -15.86
N PHE A 262 -8.11 -10.98 -15.73
CA PHE A 262 -8.52 -11.94 -16.74
C PHE A 262 -9.81 -11.48 -17.43
N ALA A 263 -9.98 -11.62 -18.75
CA ALA A 263 -11.21 -11.21 -19.43
C ALA A 263 -11.36 -11.89 -20.81
N GLU A 264 -12.53 -11.77 -21.45
CA GLU A 264 -12.68 -12.13 -22.87
C GLU A 264 -11.81 -11.20 -23.76
N SER A 265 -11.10 -11.76 -24.75
CA SER A 265 -10.22 -11.01 -25.65
C SER A 265 -11.00 -10.34 -26.80
N THR A 266 -11.82 -9.35 -26.47
CA THR A 266 -12.56 -8.55 -27.46
C THR A 266 -12.19 -7.07 -27.34
N LYS A 267 -12.35 -6.32 -28.43
CA LYS A 267 -12.04 -4.87 -28.43
C LYS A 267 -12.92 -4.13 -27.43
N GLU A 268 -14.19 -4.52 -27.31
CA GLU A 268 -15.15 -3.95 -26.38
C GLU A 268 -14.69 -4.14 -24.92
N GLN A 269 -14.26 -5.35 -24.56
CA GLN A 269 -13.78 -5.64 -23.21
C GLN A 269 -12.48 -4.89 -22.89
N ALA A 270 -11.57 -4.75 -23.86
CA ALA A 270 -10.36 -3.96 -23.70
C ALA A 270 -10.65 -2.46 -23.50
N ILE A 271 -11.63 -1.91 -24.23
CA ILE A 271 -12.07 -0.51 -24.08
C ILE A 271 -12.66 -0.28 -22.69
N VAL A 272 -13.56 -1.16 -22.23
CA VAL A 272 -14.15 -1.04 -20.89
C VAL A 272 -13.07 -1.14 -19.82
N LEU A 273 -12.14 -2.09 -19.94
CA LEU A 273 -11.06 -2.25 -18.97
C LEU A 273 -10.19 -0.98 -18.92
N LYS A 274 -9.84 -0.42 -20.08
CA LYS A 274 -9.09 0.83 -20.16
C LYS A 274 -9.85 2.00 -19.51
N ALA A 275 -11.16 2.09 -19.70
CA ALA A 275 -11.99 3.13 -19.08
C ALA A 275 -12.02 3.01 -17.54
N ILE A 276 -12.13 1.79 -16.99
CA ILE A 276 -12.03 1.56 -15.54
C ILE A 276 -10.67 1.98 -15.00
N LEU A 277 -9.59 1.61 -15.70
CA LEU A 277 -8.24 2.00 -15.31
C LEU A 277 -8.10 3.52 -15.32
N GLN A 278 -8.55 4.20 -16.37
CA GLN A 278 -8.52 5.67 -16.45
C GLN A 278 -9.31 6.33 -15.32
N GLN A 279 -10.49 5.81 -14.99
CA GLN A 279 -11.27 6.31 -13.85
C GLN A 279 -10.50 6.13 -12.53
N TYR A 280 -9.89 4.97 -12.33
CA TYR A 280 -9.07 4.69 -11.14
C TYR A 280 -7.85 5.62 -11.07
N GLU A 281 -7.14 5.84 -12.17
CA GLU A 281 -5.98 6.74 -12.24
C GLU A 281 -6.35 8.18 -11.89
N GLN A 282 -7.46 8.69 -12.44
CA GLN A 282 -7.96 10.04 -12.17
C GLN A 282 -8.30 10.26 -10.70
N CYS A 283 -8.81 9.22 -10.02
CA CYS A 283 -9.23 9.31 -8.63
C CYS A 283 -8.05 9.11 -7.66
N SER A 284 -7.26 8.05 -7.87
CA SER A 284 -6.23 7.60 -6.93
C SER A 284 -4.86 8.26 -7.15
N GLY A 285 -4.64 8.84 -8.32
CA GLY A 285 -3.34 9.32 -8.82
C GLY A 285 -2.38 8.20 -9.25
N GLN A 286 -2.69 6.93 -8.96
CA GLN A 286 -1.93 5.82 -9.53
C GLN A 286 -1.95 5.90 -11.06
N CYS A 287 -0.91 5.36 -11.70
CA CYS A 287 -0.75 5.45 -13.14
C CYS A 287 -0.19 4.15 -13.67
N VAL A 288 -0.90 3.53 -14.61
CA VAL A 288 -0.50 2.32 -15.30
C VAL A 288 0.65 2.63 -16.24
N ASN A 289 1.72 1.85 -16.12
CA ASN A 289 2.85 1.87 -17.00
C ASN A 289 2.61 0.90 -18.16
N PHE A 290 2.04 1.39 -19.26
CA PHE A 290 1.74 0.55 -20.42
C PHE A 290 2.99 -0.10 -21.06
N ASN A 291 4.17 0.50 -20.91
CA ASN A 291 5.42 -0.07 -21.44
C ASN A 291 5.93 -1.27 -20.64
N LYS A 292 5.52 -1.39 -19.37
CA LYS A 292 5.88 -2.51 -18.49
C LYS A 292 4.72 -3.47 -18.24
N SER A 293 3.50 -3.02 -18.54
CA SER A 293 2.32 -3.87 -18.51
C SER A 293 2.37 -4.83 -19.70
N THR A 294 1.82 -6.03 -19.52
CA THR A 294 1.86 -7.09 -20.53
C THR A 294 0.48 -7.71 -20.68
N ILE A 295 0.12 -8.10 -21.91
CA ILE A 295 -1.12 -8.79 -22.22
C ILE A 295 -0.78 -10.16 -22.81
N PHE A 296 -1.42 -11.19 -22.28
CA PHE A 296 -1.33 -12.55 -22.77
C PHE A 296 -2.68 -12.94 -23.36
N PHE A 297 -2.67 -13.59 -24.52
CA PHE A 297 -3.87 -14.05 -25.20
C PHE A 297 -3.93 -15.58 -25.23
N SER A 298 -5.14 -16.12 -25.31
CA SER A 298 -5.36 -17.54 -25.59
C SER A 298 -5.00 -17.88 -27.04
N LEU A 299 -4.71 -19.15 -27.31
CA LEU A 299 -4.30 -19.61 -28.64
C LEU A 299 -5.39 -19.48 -29.72
N ASN A 300 -6.66 -19.40 -29.34
CA ASN A 300 -7.78 -19.19 -30.27
C ASN A 300 -8.13 -17.72 -30.50
N THR A 301 -7.34 -16.78 -29.97
CA THR A 301 -7.50 -15.35 -30.24
C THR A 301 -6.91 -15.03 -31.61
N GLN A 302 -7.72 -14.47 -32.51
CA GLN A 302 -7.26 -14.00 -33.82
C GLN A 302 -6.46 -12.71 -33.66
N GLU A 303 -5.42 -12.55 -34.48
CA GLU A 303 -4.59 -11.32 -34.55
C GLU A 303 -5.39 -10.08 -34.98
#